data_AF-A0AAE1LSL1-F1
#
_entry.id   AF-A0AAE1LSL1-F1
#
_cell.length_a   1.000
_cell.length_b   1.000
_cell.length_c   1.000
_cell.angle_alpha   90.00
_cell.angle_beta   90.00
_cell.angle_gamma   90.00
#
_symmetry.space_group_name_H-M   'P 1'
#
loop_
_entity.id
_entity.type
_entity.pdbx_description
1 polymer ?
#
loop_
_entity_poly.entity_id
_entity_poly.type
_entity_poly.pdbx_seq_one_letter_code
_entity_poly.pdbx_strand_id
1 'polypeptide(L)'
;MGISFSLCISHPFNDVGKLEFPFQVTSQSMSPRAPELTFQVVPIKKRRIRVLSLFDGISTALYVLEEKLNLDIDIFFSSEIDQKAIRIQRERWDGKIVQLGDVKKIDQTLLHSLGRIDLVLGGSPCDELSLVNWRGRGLNDPESSGHLFYNFKTIKEFFEKRMNGQGLPFFWLFENTNKMRCSVKEEISKHLQVHPVLICASQFLPMLRMRYFWGNIPNMENFEKRMNCKSSLHLSCFLKPGRLANLDVTKTITTNVSNQFSRKGNTLPVTMNGKETPLTLNEVELLFGFPEHYTDASNLSVRERYSLLAKGWCVPVVASVLGPLAEIFKVKEE
;
A
#
# COMPACT_ATOMS: atom_id res chain seq x y z
N MET A 1 -26.39 15.79 40.86
CA MET A 1 -25.41 14.93 40.17
C MET A 1 -25.78 14.89 38.70
N GLY A 2 -25.04 15.58 37.84
CA GLY A 2 -25.22 15.51 36.39
C GLY A 2 -23.98 14.87 35.77
N ILE A 3 -24.14 13.71 35.12
CA ILE A 3 -23.05 13.05 34.41
C ILE A 3 -23.17 13.45 32.94
N SER A 4 -22.25 14.30 32.49
CA SER A 4 -22.15 14.70 31.09
C SER A 4 -21.50 13.58 30.28
N PHE A 5 -22.23 12.98 29.35
CA PHE A 5 -21.66 12.09 28.35
C PHE A 5 -21.00 12.92 27.24
N SER A 6 -19.68 13.10 27.33
CA SER A 6 -18.90 13.66 26.21
C SER A 6 -18.76 12.61 25.11
N LEU A 7 -19.49 12.81 24.01
CA LEU A 7 -19.48 11.90 22.87
C LEU A 7 -18.31 12.24 21.93
N CYS A 8 -17.10 11.75 22.22
CA CYS A 8 -15.96 11.88 21.31
C CYS A 8 -16.17 11.04 20.04
N ILE A 9 -16.75 11.64 19.00
CA ILE A 9 -16.70 11.12 17.63
C ILE A 9 -15.47 11.71 16.94
N SER A 10 -14.30 11.10 17.16
CA SER A 10 -13.13 11.25 16.30
C SER A 10 -12.74 9.88 15.75
N HIS A 11 -12.60 9.77 14.42
CA HIS A 11 -12.15 8.52 13.79
C HIS A 11 -10.63 8.36 13.97
N PRO A 12 -10.13 7.14 14.22
CA PRO A 12 -8.74 6.90 14.65
C PRO A 12 -7.65 7.12 13.59
N PHE A 13 -7.95 7.78 12.47
CA PHE A 13 -7.03 8.03 11.36
C PHE A 13 -6.86 9.51 10.97
N ASN A 14 -7.43 10.44 11.73
CA ASN A 14 -7.19 11.87 11.53
C ASN A 14 -5.85 12.33 12.17
N ASP A 15 -5.35 11.64 13.19
CA ASP A 15 -4.17 12.05 13.97
C ASP A 15 -2.92 11.20 13.69
N VAL A 16 -2.69 10.76 12.44
CA VAL A 16 -1.40 10.12 12.05
C VAL A 16 -0.36 11.20 11.70
N GLY A 17 -0.24 12.21 12.57
CA GLY A 17 0.79 13.24 12.54
C GLY A 17 1.79 13.01 13.67
N LYS A 18 3.09 13.02 13.34
CA LYS A 18 4.23 12.89 14.27
C LYS A 18 4.44 11.50 14.90
N LEU A 19 5.00 10.58 14.10
CA LEU A 19 5.93 9.59 14.65
C LEU A 19 7.29 10.27 14.88
N GLU A 20 7.54 10.73 16.10
CA GLU A 20 8.86 11.29 16.47
C GLU A 20 9.90 10.17 16.57
N PHE A 21 11.04 10.34 15.89
CA PHE A 21 12.20 9.46 16.00
C PHE A 21 13.22 10.08 16.98
N PRO A 22 13.52 9.44 18.13
CA PRO A 22 14.46 9.98 19.09
C PRO A 22 15.91 9.77 18.64
N PHE A 23 16.56 10.84 18.16
CA PHE A 23 18.02 10.90 18.03
C PHE A 23 18.61 11.66 19.24
N GLN A 24 19.05 10.93 20.26
CA GLN A 24 19.89 11.51 21.31
C GLN A 24 21.36 11.41 20.90
N VAL A 25 21.98 12.55 20.59
CA VAL A 25 23.44 12.65 20.42
C VAL A 25 24.04 13.14 21.75
N THR A 26 24.61 12.22 22.53
CA THR A 26 25.33 12.57 23.76
C THR A 26 26.72 13.09 23.44
N SER A 27 27.01 14.35 23.79
CA SER A 27 28.33 14.96 23.63
C SER A 27 29.27 14.66 24.81
N GLN A 28 30.47 14.16 24.53
CA GLN A 28 31.63 14.20 25.44
C GLN A 28 32.93 14.56 24.67
N SER A 29 33.96 15.00 25.39
CA SER A 29 35.04 15.87 24.86
C SER A 29 36.35 15.74 25.69
N MET A 30 37.55 16.14 25.25
CA MET A 30 37.98 16.96 24.09
C MET A 30 39.26 16.39 23.43
N SER A 31 39.56 16.79 22.20
CA SER A 31 40.94 16.94 21.70
C SER A 31 41.01 18.05 20.62
N PRO A 32 42.17 18.69 20.36
CA PRO A 32 42.22 19.95 19.62
C PRO A 32 41.96 19.76 18.12
N ARG A 33 40.98 20.50 17.58
CA ARG A 33 40.56 20.40 16.18
C ARG A 33 41.46 21.18 15.23
N ALA A 34 41.71 20.58 14.06
CA ALA A 34 42.14 21.25 12.84
C ALA A 34 41.11 22.34 12.42
N PRO A 35 41.48 23.34 11.60
CA PRO A 35 40.58 24.41 11.19
C PRO A 35 39.27 23.88 10.63
N GLU A 36 38.16 24.34 11.22
CA GLU A 36 36.82 23.86 10.92
C GLU A 36 36.38 24.37 9.54
N LEU A 37 36.48 23.51 8.53
CA LEU A 37 35.86 23.73 7.22
C LEU A 37 34.34 23.79 7.39
N THR A 38 33.83 25.02 7.47
CA THR A 38 32.40 25.31 7.56
C THR A 38 31.74 25.07 6.20
N PHE A 39 31.47 23.80 5.90
CA PHE A 39 30.61 23.43 4.78
C PHE A 39 29.21 23.98 5.02
N GLN A 40 28.85 25.05 4.30
CA GLN A 40 27.46 25.46 4.20
C GLN A 40 26.69 24.35 3.48
N VAL A 41 25.96 23.54 4.25
CA VAL A 41 25.03 22.55 3.71
C VAL A 41 23.85 23.30 3.11
N VAL A 42 23.96 23.65 1.82
CA VAL A 42 22.84 24.20 1.05
C VAL A 42 21.75 23.11 0.99
N PRO A 43 20.54 23.36 1.50
CA PRO A 43 19.47 22.37 1.44
C PRO A 43 19.13 22.07 -0.02
N ILE A 44 19.30 20.82 -0.45
CA ILE A 44 18.86 20.39 -1.78
C ILE A 44 17.34 20.59 -1.82
N LYS A 45 16.88 21.49 -2.70
CA LYS A 45 15.45 21.83 -2.82
C LYS A 45 14.65 20.56 -3.14
N LYS A 46 13.88 20.06 -2.16
CA LYS A 46 13.01 18.90 -2.33
C LYS A 46 12.11 19.12 -3.55
N ARG A 47 11.99 18.10 -4.39
CA ARG A 47 11.33 18.17 -5.72
C ARG A 47 9.99 17.44 -5.71
N ARG A 48 9.06 17.87 -6.56
CA ARG A 48 7.78 17.18 -6.78
C ARG A 48 8.02 15.76 -7.33
N ILE A 49 7.24 14.78 -6.89
CA ILE A 49 7.43 13.35 -7.21
C ILE A 49 6.67 12.94 -8.47
N ARG A 50 7.30 12.16 -9.36
CA ARG A 50 6.67 11.54 -10.54
C ARG A 50 6.52 10.04 -10.35
N VAL A 51 5.30 9.52 -10.44
CA VAL A 51 4.97 8.15 -10.04
C VAL A 51 4.43 7.35 -11.21
N LEU A 52 4.84 6.08 -11.32
CA LEU A 52 4.26 5.10 -12.24
C LEU A 52 3.76 3.90 -11.43
N SER A 53 2.44 3.71 -11.37
CA SER A 53 1.79 2.60 -10.70
C SER A 53 1.29 1.58 -11.72
N LEU A 54 1.80 0.35 -11.63
CA LEU A 54 1.42 -0.78 -12.47
C LEU A 54 0.48 -1.70 -11.69
N PHE A 55 -0.63 -2.14 -12.28
CA PHE A 55 -1.69 -2.88 -11.59
C PHE A 55 -2.31 -2.06 -10.43
N ASP A 56 -2.58 -0.78 -10.71
CA ASP A 56 -2.90 0.23 -9.70
C ASP A 56 -4.24 0.00 -8.95
N GLY A 57 -5.15 -0.79 -9.54
CA GLY A 57 -6.43 -1.15 -8.94
C GLY A 57 -7.25 0.10 -8.59
N ILE A 58 -7.55 0.29 -7.31
CA ILE A 58 -8.33 1.45 -6.81
C ILE A 58 -7.46 2.67 -6.42
N SER A 59 -6.25 2.78 -6.98
CA SER A 59 -5.28 3.86 -6.72
C SER A 59 -4.93 4.06 -5.24
N THR A 60 -4.74 2.94 -4.52
CA THR A 60 -4.33 2.96 -3.10
C THR A 60 -3.04 3.76 -2.90
N ALA A 61 -2.12 3.67 -3.87
CA ALA A 61 -0.86 4.39 -3.86
C ALA A 61 -1.06 5.92 -3.93
N LEU A 62 -1.91 6.41 -4.83
CA LEU A 62 -2.21 7.84 -4.93
C LEU A 62 -2.85 8.36 -3.64
N TYR A 63 -3.84 7.64 -3.09
CA TYR A 63 -4.46 7.98 -1.81
C TYR A 63 -3.43 8.09 -0.68
N VAL A 64 -2.48 7.16 -0.59
CA VAL A 64 -1.42 7.22 0.42
C VAL A 64 -0.48 8.41 0.20
N LEU A 65 0.04 8.57 -1.02
CA LEU A 65 1.02 9.60 -1.33
C LEU A 65 0.44 11.00 -1.13
N GLU A 66 -0.81 11.23 -1.56
CA GLU A 66 -1.45 12.53 -1.48
C GLU A 66 -2.14 12.80 -0.13
N GLU A 67 -2.96 11.88 0.39
CA GLU A 67 -3.86 12.12 1.55
C GLU A 67 -3.32 11.57 2.89
N LYS A 68 -2.16 10.90 2.88
CA LYS A 68 -1.49 10.38 4.09
C LYS A 68 -0.05 10.84 4.26
N LEU A 69 0.66 11.11 3.16
CA LEU A 69 2.04 11.60 3.17
C LEU A 69 2.17 13.06 2.70
N ASN A 70 1.06 13.68 2.30
CA ASN A 70 0.97 15.06 1.81
C ASN A 70 2.01 15.41 0.72
N LEU A 71 2.37 14.44 -0.14
CA LEU A 71 3.38 14.65 -1.18
C LEU A 71 2.84 15.54 -2.31
N ASP A 72 3.67 16.48 -2.75
CA ASP A 72 3.42 17.29 -3.94
C ASP A 72 3.75 16.46 -5.19
N ILE A 73 2.73 15.76 -5.70
CA ILE A 73 2.82 14.89 -6.88
C ILE A 73 2.80 15.74 -8.15
N ASP A 74 3.80 15.55 -8.99
CA ASP A 74 3.95 16.22 -10.28
C ASP A 74 3.10 15.57 -11.37
N ILE A 75 3.12 14.23 -11.42
CA ILE A 75 2.27 13.42 -12.27
C ILE A 75 2.15 12.00 -11.70
N PHE A 76 0.97 11.40 -11.83
CA PHE A 76 0.70 10.02 -11.48
C PHE A 76 0.24 9.24 -12.73
N PHE A 77 1.07 8.32 -13.20
CA PHE A 77 0.73 7.40 -14.28
C PHE A 77 0.18 6.09 -13.70
N SER A 78 -0.92 5.60 -14.26
CA SER A 78 -1.58 4.35 -13.86
C SER A 78 -1.68 3.40 -15.04
N SER A 79 -1.24 2.15 -14.87
CA SER A 79 -1.49 1.06 -15.81
C SER A 79 -2.47 0.09 -15.16
N GLU A 80 -3.73 0.20 -15.58
CA GLU A 80 -4.86 -0.62 -15.12
C GLU A 80 -5.76 -0.97 -16.33
N ILE A 81 -6.44 -2.11 -16.26
CA ILE A 81 -7.34 -2.64 -17.30
C ILE A 81 -8.75 -2.92 -16.80
N ASP A 82 -8.95 -3.17 -15.50
CA ASP A 82 -10.27 -3.39 -14.91
C ASP A 82 -11.08 -2.08 -14.96
N GLN A 83 -12.05 -2.03 -15.87
CA GLN A 83 -12.89 -0.85 -16.10
C GLN A 83 -13.67 -0.40 -14.86
N LYS A 84 -13.89 -1.29 -13.89
CA LYS A 84 -14.58 -0.98 -12.63
C LYS A 84 -13.61 -0.30 -11.66
N ALA A 85 -12.36 -0.75 -11.64
CA ALA A 85 -11.28 -0.10 -10.93
C ALA A 85 -11.05 1.31 -11.50
N ILE A 86 -10.85 1.43 -12.81
CA ILE A 86 -10.69 2.71 -13.53
C ILE A 86 -11.88 3.65 -13.29
N ARG A 87 -13.11 3.15 -13.12
CA ARG A 87 -14.25 4.00 -12.77
C ARG A 87 -14.13 4.61 -11.38
N ILE A 88 -13.76 3.82 -10.36
CA ILE A 88 -13.46 4.35 -9.01
C ILE A 88 -12.34 5.39 -9.10
N GLN A 89 -11.29 5.12 -9.87
CA GLN A 89 -10.19 6.06 -10.08
C GLN A 89 -10.67 7.39 -10.67
N ARG A 90 -11.47 7.37 -11.74
CA ARG A 90 -12.01 8.59 -12.38
C ARG A 90 -12.92 9.40 -11.45
N GLU A 91 -13.80 8.74 -10.70
CA GLU A 91 -14.74 9.42 -9.81
C GLU A 91 -14.08 9.95 -8.52
N ARG A 92 -12.93 9.40 -8.11
CA ARG A 92 -12.16 9.86 -6.93
C ARG A 92 -11.04 10.84 -7.25
N TRP A 93 -10.39 10.70 -8.40
CA TRP A 93 -9.12 11.36 -8.75
C TRP A 93 -9.22 12.07 -10.10
N ASP A 94 -10.36 12.72 -10.36
CA ASP A 94 -10.64 13.36 -11.64
C ASP A 94 -9.51 14.32 -12.05
N GLY A 95 -9.09 14.22 -13.32
CA GLY A 95 -7.94 14.94 -13.88
C GLY A 95 -6.53 14.59 -13.33
N LYS A 96 -6.39 13.87 -12.22
CA LYS A 96 -5.08 13.63 -11.56
C LYS A 96 -4.30 12.41 -12.06
N ILE A 97 -4.97 11.43 -12.66
CA ILE A 97 -4.35 10.17 -13.11
C ILE A 97 -4.24 10.12 -14.63
N VAL A 98 -3.03 9.90 -15.14
CA VAL A 98 -2.80 9.60 -16.57
C VAL A 98 -2.84 8.09 -16.78
N GLN A 99 -3.87 7.63 -17.50
CA GLN A 99 -4.07 6.21 -17.80
C GLN A 99 -3.20 5.75 -18.98
N LEU A 100 -2.40 4.71 -18.75
CA LEU A 100 -1.61 4.01 -19.76
C LEU A 100 -2.30 2.74 -20.27
N GLY A 101 -3.30 2.23 -19.55
CA GLY A 101 -4.02 1.01 -19.90
C GLY A 101 -3.20 -0.26 -19.65
N ASP A 102 -3.26 -1.21 -20.58
CA ASP A 102 -2.64 -2.53 -20.49
C ASP A 102 -1.11 -2.47 -20.43
N VAL A 103 -0.54 -3.00 -19.34
CA VAL A 103 0.91 -3.05 -19.10
C VAL A 103 1.67 -3.78 -20.21
N LYS A 104 1.02 -4.74 -20.91
CA LYS A 104 1.63 -5.47 -22.04
C LYS A 104 1.88 -4.57 -23.25
N LYS A 105 1.24 -3.39 -23.32
CA LYS A 105 1.35 -2.41 -24.41
C LYS A 105 2.33 -1.27 -24.10
N ILE A 106 2.98 -1.29 -22.94
CA ILE A 106 3.99 -0.30 -22.57
C ILE A 106 5.31 -0.65 -23.28
N ASP A 107 5.53 -0.03 -24.43
CA ASP A 107 6.73 -0.19 -25.24
C ASP A 107 7.84 0.82 -24.87
N GLN A 108 9.00 0.72 -25.53
CA GLN A 108 10.10 1.66 -25.30
C GLN A 108 9.73 3.10 -25.68
N THR A 109 8.94 3.30 -26.74
CA THR A 109 8.49 4.61 -27.20
C THR A 109 7.70 5.33 -26.10
N LEU A 110 6.72 4.65 -25.51
CA LEU A 110 5.93 5.14 -24.40
C LEU A 110 6.83 5.42 -23.19
N LEU A 111 7.68 4.46 -22.78
CA LEU A 111 8.60 4.62 -21.65
C LEU A 111 9.53 5.85 -21.79
N HIS A 112 10.03 6.12 -22.99
CA HIS A 112 10.81 7.33 -23.26
C HIS A 112 9.96 8.60 -23.16
N SER A 113 8.71 8.58 -23.65
CA SER A 113 7.78 9.73 -23.56
C SER A 113 7.33 10.05 -22.13
N LEU A 114 7.27 9.08 -21.22
CA LEU A 114 6.98 9.31 -19.79
C LEU A 114 8.04 10.20 -19.12
N GLY A 115 9.26 10.28 -19.66
CA GLY A 115 10.28 11.22 -19.21
C GLY A 115 11.03 10.77 -17.95
N ARG A 116 10.76 11.40 -16.80
CA ARG A 116 11.38 11.10 -15.49
C ARG A 116 10.33 10.40 -14.62
N ILE A 117 10.69 9.26 -14.02
CA ILE A 117 9.88 8.59 -13.00
C ILE A 117 10.75 8.40 -11.78
N ASP A 118 10.23 8.81 -10.63
CA ASP A 118 10.93 8.85 -9.36
C ASP A 118 10.56 7.64 -8.47
N LEU A 119 9.34 7.10 -8.69
CA LEU A 119 8.78 5.97 -7.96
C LEU A 119 8.03 5.02 -8.92
N VAL A 120 8.42 3.74 -8.98
CA VAL A 120 7.68 2.68 -9.69
C VAL A 120 7.02 1.73 -8.69
N LEU A 121 5.69 1.60 -8.76
CA LEU A 121 4.89 0.77 -7.86
C LEU A 121 4.21 -0.37 -8.63
N GLY A 122 3.94 -1.48 -7.97
CA GLY A 122 2.93 -2.42 -8.46
C GLY A 122 2.69 -3.65 -7.60
N GLY A 123 1.54 -4.29 -7.83
CA GLY A 123 1.18 -5.58 -7.24
C GLY A 123 0.50 -6.46 -8.28
N SER A 124 1.26 -7.36 -8.92
CA SER A 124 0.71 -8.16 -10.02
C SER A 124 -0.35 -9.16 -9.52
N PRO A 125 -1.36 -9.52 -10.36
CA PRO A 125 -2.46 -10.39 -9.93
C PRO A 125 -1.98 -11.70 -9.33
N CYS A 126 -2.31 -11.92 -8.05
CA CYS A 126 -1.80 -13.07 -7.30
C CYS A 126 -2.54 -14.39 -7.59
N ASP A 127 -3.58 -14.39 -8.43
CA ASP A 127 -4.49 -15.53 -8.62
C ASP A 127 -3.77 -16.78 -9.15
N GLU A 128 -2.77 -16.61 -10.02
CA GLU A 128 -1.97 -17.72 -10.57
C GLU A 128 -0.70 -18.02 -9.75
N LEU A 129 -0.36 -17.16 -8.79
CA LEU A 129 0.79 -17.27 -7.90
C LEU A 129 0.42 -17.84 -6.51
N SER A 130 -0.85 -17.77 -6.15
CA SER A 130 -1.30 -18.12 -4.80
C SER A 130 -1.56 -19.61 -4.62
N LEU A 131 -1.03 -20.16 -3.54
CA LEU A 131 -1.35 -21.49 -2.99
C LEU A 131 -2.84 -21.68 -2.67
N VAL A 132 -3.64 -20.61 -2.60
CA VAL A 132 -5.11 -20.70 -2.47
C VAL A 132 -5.75 -21.20 -3.78
N ASN A 133 -5.13 -20.92 -4.92
CA ASN A 133 -5.51 -21.47 -6.22
C ASN A 133 -4.64 -22.70 -6.55
N TRP A 134 -5.17 -23.90 -6.33
CA TRP A 134 -4.47 -25.15 -6.65
C TRP A 134 -4.22 -25.35 -8.16
N ARG A 135 -4.90 -24.60 -9.04
CA ARG A 135 -4.69 -24.59 -10.50
C ARG A 135 -3.71 -23.51 -10.97
N GLY A 136 -3.05 -22.79 -10.06
CA GLY A 136 -2.17 -21.67 -10.39
C GLY A 136 -1.03 -22.07 -11.33
N ARG A 137 -0.91 -21.37 -12.47
CA ARG A 137 0.07 -21.63 -13.54
C ARG A 137 1.46 -21.03 -13.29
N GLY A 138 1.63 -20.23 -12.23
CA GLY A 138 2.93 -19.67 -11.83
C GLY A 138 3.39 -18.48 -12.69
N LEU A 139 4.70 -18.20 -12.67
CA LEU A 139 5.32 -17.05 -13.36
C LEU A 139 5.63 -17.32 -14.84
N ASN A 140 6.00 -18.56 -15.17
CA ASN A 140 6.67 -18.89 -16.44
C ASN A 140 5.75 -19.23 -17.62
N ASP A 141 4.44 -19.36 -17.39
CA ASP A 141 3.43 -19.47 -18.46
C ASP A 141 3.08 -18.06 -18.98
N PRO A 142 3.34 -17.71 -20.26
CA PRO A 142 3.03 -16.38 -20.80
C PRO A 142 1.54 -15.99 -20.76
N GLU A 143 0.64 -16.97 -20.71
CA GLU A 143 -0.81 -16.79 -20.57
C GLU A 143 -1.28 -16.75 -19.10
N SER A 144 -0.35 -16.86 -18.15
CA SER A 144 -0.60 -16.66 -16.73
C SER A 144 -0.64 -15.18 -16.35
N SER A 145 -1.57 -14.79 -15.49
CA SER A 145 -1.53 -13.45 -14.87
C SER A 145 -0.30 -13.27 -13.96
N GLY A 146 0.33 -14.36 -13.52
CA GLY A 146 1.62 -14.34 -12.84
C GLY A 146 2.75 -13.80 -13.72
N HIS A 147 2.72 -14.04 -15.03
CA HIS A 147 3.74 -13.59 -15.98
C HIS A 147 3.85 -12.06 -16.07
N LEU A 148 2.79 -11.35 -15.70
CA LEU A 148 2.76 -9.88 -15.64
C LEU A 148 3.82 -9.30 -14.68
N PHE A 149 4.37 -10.11 -13.77
CA PHE A 149 5.58 -9.77 -13.01
C PHE A 149 6.75 -9.33 -13.91
N TYR A 150 6.95 -9.98 -15.07
CA TYR A 150 8.04 -9.63 -15.99
C TYR A 150 7.85 -8.25 -16.62
N ASN A 151 6.61 -7.82 -16.88
CA ASN A 151 6.34 -6.44 -17.31
C ASN A 151 6.77 -5.43 -16.23
N PHE A 152 6.45 -5.67 -14.95
CA PHE A 152 6.94 -4.83 -13.85
C PHE A 152 8.47 -4.79 -13.82
N LYS A 153 9.13 -5.96 -13.88
CA LYS A 153 10.59 -6.09 -13.89
C LYS A 153 11.22 -5.24 -14.99
N THR A 154 10.80 -5.41 -16.24
CA THR A 154 11.37 -4.69 -17.39
C THR A 154 11.16 -3.18 -17.31
N ILE A 155 9.98 -2.73 -16.88
CA ILE A 155 9.68 -1.30 -16.72
C ILE A 155 10.50 -0.68 -15.58
N LYS A 156 10.63 -1.39 -14.44
CA LYS A 156 11.48 -1.00 -13.32
C LYS A 156 12.95 -0.88 -13.74
N GLU A 157 13.49 -1.87 -14.44
CA GLU A 157 14.89 -1.88 -14.89
C GLU A 157 15.19 -0.74 -15.89
N PHE A 158 14.23 -0.40 -16.76
CA PHE A 158 14.36 0.75 -17.65
C PHE A 158 14.51 2.07 -16.88
N PHE A 159 13.61 2.34 -15.92
CA PHE A 159 13.67 3.59 -15.17
C PHE A 159 14.84 3.65 -14.19
N GLU A 160 15.19 2.54 -13.53
CA GLU A 160 16.37 2.45 -12.67
C GLU A 160 17.65 2.81 -13.45
N LYS A 161 17.87 2.18 -14.60
CA LYS A 161 19.02 2.50 -15.47
C LYS A 161 19.02 3.97 -15.91
N ARG A 162 17.85 4.50 -16.26
CA ARG A 162 17.67 5.88 -16.75
C ARG A 162 17.94 6.93 -15.66
N MET A 163 17.45 6.71 -14.44
CA MET A 163 17.64 7.64 -13.31
C MET A 163 19.05 7.56 -12.74
N ASN A 164 19.62 6.35 -12.60
CA ASN A 164 21.01 6.17 -12.18
C ASN A 164 21.98 6.84 -13.18
N GLY A 165 21.73 6.72 -14.48
CA GLY A 165 22.49 7.42 -15.53
C GLY A 165 22.34 8.95 -15.52
N GLN A 166 21.38 9.49 -14.77
CA GLN A 166 21.18 10.94 -14.54
C GLN A 166 21.64 11.38 -13.14
N GLY A 167 22.18 10.47 -12.31
CA GLY A 167 22.53 10.76 -10.92
C GLY A 167 21.32 11.07 -10.02
N LEU A 168 20.11 10.65 -10.42
CA LEU A 168 18.88 10.91 -9.69
C LEU A 168 18.47 9.71 -8.82
N PRO A 169 17.94 9.93 -7.61
CA PRO A 169 17.41 8.85 -6.79
C PRO A 169 16.16 8.25 -7.45
N PHE A 170 16.08 6.92 -7.44
CA PHE A 170 14.99 6.14 -7.99
C PHE A 170 14.49 5.13 -6.96
N PHE A 171 13.17 5.12 -6.76
CA PHE A 171 12.50 4.25 -5.80
C PHE A 171 11.56 3.27 -6.51
N TRP A 172 11.40 2.09 -5.92
CA TRP A 172 10.42 1.13 -6.40
C TRP A 172 9.92 0.22 -5.28
N LEU A 173 8.68 -0.26 -5.45
CA LEU A 173 8.02 -1.19 -4.54
C LEU A 173 7.16 -2.18 -5.32
N PHE A 174 7.35 -3.47 -5.07
CA PHE A 174 6.54 -4.56 -5.60
C PHE A 174 5.91 -5.37 -4.45
N GLU A 175 4.60 -5.57 -4.50
CA GLU A 175 3.83 -6.30 -3.49
C GLU A 175 3.27 -7.61 -4.06
N ASN A 176 3.21 -8.66 -3.23
CA ASN A 176 2.42 -9.85 -3.56
C ASN A 176 2.01 -10.69 -2.34
N THR A 177 1.13 -11.67 -2.56
CA THR A 177 0.59 -12.54 -1.51
C THR A 177 1.67 -13.35 -0.78
N ASN A 178 1.60 -13.42 0.56
CA ASN A 178 2.49 -14.33 1.29
C ASN A 178 2.12 -15.81 1.12
N LYS A 179 0.93 -16.09 0.57
CA LYS A 179 0.46 -17.44 0.24
C LYS A 179 0.91 -17.84 -1.15
N MET A 180 2.21 -17.83 -1.42
CA MET A 180 2.84 -18.30 -2.67
C MET A 180 3.83 -19.45 -2.40
N ARG A 181 4.22 -20.20 -3.43
CA ARG A 181 5.27 -21.23 -3.30
C ARG A 181 6.63 -20.58 -2.99
N CYS A 182 7.48 -21.24 -2.19
CA CYS A 182 8.82 -20.72 -1.90
C CYS A 182 9.66 -20.51 -3.16
N SER A 183 9.58 -21.43 -4.12
CA SER A 183 10.24 -21.28 -5.43
C SER A 183 9.82 -20.02 -6.19
N VAL A 184 8.52 -19.70 -6.20
CA VAL A 184 7.99 -18.46 -6.82
C VAL A 184 8.52 -17.21 -6.11
N LYS A 185 8.57 -17.24 -4.76
CA LYS A 185 9.14 -16.15 -3.95
C LYS A 185 10.63 -15.95 -4.26
N GLU A 186 11.39 -17.04 -4.35
CA GLU A 186 12.82 -17.04 -4.66
C GLU A 186 13.11 -16.59 -6.10
N GLU A 187 12.27 -16.99 -7.06
CA GLU A 187 12.35 -16.57 -8.46
C GLU A 187 12.09 -15.05 -8.62
N ILE A 188 11.04 -14.52 -7.97
CA ILE A 188 10.80 -13.06 -7.89
C ILE A 188 12.01 -12.36 -7.25
N SER A 189 12.52 -12.88 -6.13
CA SER A 189 13.67 -12.29 -5.41
C SER A 189 14.94 -12.28 -6.27
N LYS A 190 15.21 -13.35 -7.02
CA LYS A 190 16.32 -13.46 -7.96
C LYS A 190 16.22 -12.45 -9.10
N HIS A 191 15.02 -12.26 -9.64
CA HIS A 191 14.77 -11.31 -10.72
C HIS A 191 14.79 -9.84 -10.27
N LEU A 192 14.40 -9.56 -9.02
CA LEU A 192 14.43 -8.21 -8.42
C LEU A 192 15.74 -7.88 -7.68
N GLN A 193 16.64 -8.87 -7.53
CA GLN A 193 17.92 -8.78 -6.82
C GLN A 193 17.82 -8.36 -5.35
N VAL A 194 16.68 -8.62 -4.71
CA VAL A 194 16.43 -8.33 -3.29
C VAL A 194 15.46 -9.37 -2.70
N HIS A 195 15.56 -9.64 -1.40
CA HIS A 195 14.56 -10.46 -0.69
C HIS A 195 13.38 -9.61 -0.21
N PRO A 196 12.17 -10.20 -0.09
CA PRO A 196 11.01 -9.46 0.38
C PRO A 196 11.02 -9.30 1.90
N VAL A 197 10.56 -8.15 2.35
CA VAL A 197 10.13 -7.93 3.73
C VAL A 197 8.71 -8.50 3.90
N LEU A 198 8.49 -9.34 4.91
CA LEU A 198 7.16 -9.86 5.24
C LEU A 198 6.43 -8.93 6.21
N ILE A 199 5.38 -8.26 5.74
CA ILE A 199 4.57 -7.34 6.56
C ILE A 199 3.17 -7.92 6.77
N CYS A 200 2.67 -7.86 8.01
CA CYS A 200 1.27 -8.16 8.33
C CYS A 200 0.52 -6.87 8.64
N ALA A 201 -0.66 -6.68 8.05
CA ALA A 201 -1.53 -5.57 8.38
C ALA A 201 -1.90 -5.51 9.88
N SER A 202 -1.76 -6.62 10.62
CA SER A 202 -1.95 -6.67 12.08
C SER A 202 -1.01 -5.77 12.87
N GLN A 203 0.09 -5.29 12.28
CA GLN A 203 0.96 -4.27 12.88
C GLN A 203 0.26 -2.90 13.01
N PHE A 204 -0.80 -2.64 12.22
CA PHE A 204 -1.48 -1.33 12.12
C PHE A 204 -3.00 -1.40 12.31
N LEU A 205 -3.63 -2.50 11.90
CA LEU A 205 -5.08 -2.68 11.80
C LEU A 205 -5.50 -4.05 12.38
N PRO A 206 -6.75 -4.25 12.83
CA PRO A 206 -7.24 -5.56 13.32
C PRO A 206 -7.51 -6.57 12.18
N MET A 207 -6.56 -6.78 11.28
CA MET A 207 -6.66 -7.73 10.16
C MET A 207 -5.37 -8.54 9.93
N LEU A 208 -5.48 -9.86 9.90
CA LEU A 208 -4.41 -10.79 9.54
C LEU A 208 -4.22 -10.87 8.00
N ARG A 209 -3.74 -9.79 7.37
CA ARG A 209 -3.33 -9.73 5.96
C ARG A 209 -1.81 -9.65 5.84
N MET A 210 -1.15 -10.80 5.65
CA MET A 210 0.29 -10.89 5.40
C MET A 210 0.59 -10.75 3.91
N ARG A 211 1.63 -9.98 3.57
CA ARG A 211 2.12 -9.72 2.20
C ARG A 211 3.64 -9.59 2.17
N TYR A 212 4.23 -9.97 1.05
CA TYR A 212 5.64 -9.76 0.74
C TYR A 212 5.80 -8.43 0.01
N PHE A 213 6.79 -7.63 0.43
CA PHE A 213 7.16 -6.37 -0.20
C PHE A 213 8.63 -6.42 -0.60
N TRP A 214 8.90 -6.39 -1.91
CA TRP A 214 10.23 -6.17 -2.47
C TRP A 214 10.37 -4.68 -2.81
N GLY A 215 11.53 -4.08 -2.59
CA GLY A 215 11.74 -2.67 -2.92
C GLY A 215 13.08 -2.15 -2.44
N ASN A 216 13.31 -0.87 -2.68
CA ASN A 216 14.46 -0.12 -2.18
C ASN A 216 14.04 1.12 -1.37
N ILE A 217 12.81 1.15 -0.86
CA ILE A 217 12.35 2.24 0.01
C ILE A 217 13.15 2.17 1.32
N PRO A 218 13.65 3.30 1.86
CA PRO A 218 14.45 3.28 3.09
C PRO A 218 13.73 2.60 4.27
N ASN A 219 14.50 1.97 5.16
CA ASN A 219 14.04 1.42 6.44
C ASN A 219 13.02 0.26 6.37
N MET A 220 12.78 -0.36 5.19
CA MET A 220 11.84 -1.48 5.04
C MET A 220 12.17 -2.68 5.94
N GLU A 221 13.45 -2.96 6.21
CA GLU A 221 13.90 -4.04 7.09
C GLU A 221 13.43 -3.91 8.55
N ASN A 222 12.96 -2.73 8.96
CA ASN A 222 12.42 -2.51 10.31
C ASN A 222 10.99 -3.05 10.50
N PHE A 223 10.30 -3.51 9.46
CA PHE A 223 9.00 -4.18 9.61
C PHE A 223 9.13 -5.66 10.03
N GLU A 224 10.24 -6.34 9.72
CA GLU A 224 10.52 -7.69 10.20
C GLU A 224 10.85 -7.69 11.70
N LYS A 225 11.69 -6.74 12.14
CA LYS A 225 11.99 -6.51 13.57
C LYS A 225 10.72 -6.27 14.40
N ARG A 226 9.69 -5.69 13.79
CA ARG A 226 8.38 -5.38 14.40
C ARG A 226 7.28 -6.39 14.06
N MET A 227 7.60 -7.57 13.51
CA MET A 227 6.58 -8.55 13.07
C MET A 227 5.65 -9.03 14.21
N ASN A 228 6.14 -9.04 15.45
CA ASN A 228 5.36 -9.42 16.64
C ASN A 228 4.58 -8.24 17.26
N CYS A 229 4.88 -7.00 16.88
CA CYS A 229 4.10 -5.84 17.29
C CYS A 229 2.72 -5.91 16.61
N LYS A 230 1.66 -5.73 17.40
CA LYS A 230 0.29 -5.65 16.89
C LYS A 230 -0.30 -4.29 17.24
N SER A 231 -1.19 -3.82 16.38
CA SER A 231 -2.02 -2.65 16.67
C SER A 231 -2.84 -2.88 17.95
N SER A 232 -3.00 -1.82 18.73
CA SER A 232 -3.95 -1.76 19.85
C SER A 232 -5.40 -1.55 19.38
N LEU A 233 -5.64 -1.33 18.09
CA LEU A 233 -6.98 -1.21 17.53
C LEU A 233 -7.67 -2.57 17.45
N HIS A 234 -8.91 -2.62 17.92
CA HIS A 234 -9.80 -3.78 17.84
C HIS A 234 -10.80 -3.62 16.68
N LEU A 235 -11.34 -4.72 16.16
CA LEU A 235 -12.32 -4.68 15.06
C LEU A 235 -13.56 -3.83 15.39
N SER A 236 -13.94 -3.77 16.67
CA SER A 236 -15.02 -2.91 17.19
C SER A 236 -14.83 -1.42 16.86
N CYS A 237 -13.59 -0.94 16.74
CA CYS A 237 -13.28 0.45 16.35
C CYS A 237 -13.71 0.81 14.92
N PHE A 238 -14.09 -0.18 14.10
CA PHE A 238 -14.42 -0.04 12.69
C PHE A 238 -15.89 -0.35 12.38
N LEU A 239 -16.69 -0.74 13.38
CA LEU A 239 -18.08 -1.14 13.19
C LEU A 239 -19.04 0.04 13.23
N LYS A 240 -20.18 -0.09 12.53
CA LYS A 240 -21.26 0.89 12.61
C LYS A 240 -22.06 0.74 13.91
N PRO A 241 -22.72 1.82 14.40
CA PRO A 241 -23.55 1.76 15.61
C PRO A 241 -24.57 0.61 15.59
N GLY A 242 -24.74 -0.05 16.74
CA GLY A 242 -25.64 -1.21 16.88
C GLY A 242 -25.07 -2.55 16.40
N ARG A 243 -23.80 -2.59 15.97
CA ARG A 243 -23.09 -3.82 15.55
C ARG A 243 -21.98 -4.16 16.55
N LEU A 244 -21.90 -5.44 16.93
CA LEU A 244 -20.98 -5.93 17.95
C LEU A 244 -19.93 -6.85 17.33
N ALA A 245 -18.65 -6.66 17.68
CA ALA A 245 -17.57 -7.50 17.18
C ALA A 245 -17.56 -8.86 17.88
N ASN A 246 -17.55 -9.94 17.10
CA ASN A 246 -17.35 -11.31 17.59
C ASN A 246 -15.86 -11.71 17.65
N LEU A 247 -14.98 -10.88 17.07
CA LEU A 247 -13.55 -11.11 16.94
C LEU A 247 -12.80 -9.80 17.17
N ASP A 248 -11.69 -9.81 17.92
CA ASP A 248 -10.80 -8.64 18.05
C ASP A 248 -10.06 -8.34 16.73
N VAL A 249 -9.68 -9.38 16.00
CA VAL A 249 -8.85 -9.33 14.79
C VAL A 249 -9.44 -10.29 13.75
N THR A 250 -9.76 -9.78 12.57
CA THR A 250 -10.29 -10.60 11.47
C THR A 250 -9.18 -11.25 10.62
N LYS A 251 -9.55 -12.23 9.79
CA LYS A 251 -8.66 -12.82 8.77
C LYS A 251 -8.40 -11.83 7.62
N THR A 252 -7.51 -12.17 6.70
CA THR A 252 -7.44 -11.53 5.38
C THR A 252 -8.84 -11.48 4.75
N ILE A 253 -9.33 -10.28 4.49
CA ILE A 253 -10.50 -10.06 3.64
C ILE A 253 -10.14 -10.43 2.20
N THR A 254 -10.90 -11.35 1.61
CA THR A 254 -10.77 -11.80 0.20
C THR A 254 -11.99 -11.38 -0.62
N THR A 255 -11.90 -11.48 -1.94
CA THR A 255 -12.95 -11.09 -2.91
C THR A 255 -14.31 -11.76 -2.69
N ASN A 256 -14.35 -12.95 -2.08
CA ASN A 256 -15.60 -13.58 -1.63
C ASN A 256 -15.96 -13.16 -0.19
N VAL A 257 -17.13 -12.53 -0.01
CA VAL A 257 -17.70 -12.12 1.29
C VAL A 257 -17.87 -13.32 2.23
N SER A 258 -18.23 -14.48 1.70
CA SER A 258 -18.44 -15.70 2.51
C SER A 258 -17.16 -16.24 3.16
N ASN A 259 -15.97 -15.72 2.82
CA ASN A 259 -14.71 -16.15 3.43
C ASN A 259 -14.39 -15.45 4.77
N GLN A 260 -15.27 -14.57 5.27
CA GLN A 260 -15.05 -13.82 6.52
C GLN A 260 -15.16 -14.64 7.82
N PHE A 261 -15.55 -15.92 7.76
CA PHE A 261 -15.62 -16.78 8.96
C PHE A 261 -14.29 -16.86 9.72
N SER A 262 -14.38 -17.01 11.05
CA SER A 262 -13.28 -17.14 12.00
C SER A 262 -12.34 -18.31 11.70
N ARG A 263 -11.17 -18.39 12.36
CA ARG A 263 -10.19 -19.48 12.09
C ARG A 263 -10.76 -20.87 12.34
N LYS A 264 -11.74 -21.00 13.24
CA LYS A 264 -12.44 -22.26 13.53
C LYS A 264 -13.62 -22.55 12.59
N GLY A 265 -13.95 -21.63 11.67
CA GLY A 265 -15.03 -21.80 10.67
C GLY A 265 -16.44 -21.44 11.16
N ASN A 266 -16.65 -21.35 12.48
CA ASN A 266 -17.99 -21.41 13.08
C ASN A 266 -18.60 -20.05 13.46
N THR A 267 -17.97 -18.92 13.09
CA THR A 267 -18.37 -17.59 13.59
C THR A 267 -18.04 -16.51 12.56
N LEU A 268 -18.99 -15.67 12.18
CA LEU A 268 -18.79 -14.44 11.41
C LEU A 268 -18.24 -13.31 12.29
N PRO A 269 -17.57 -12.28 11.73
CA PRO A 269 -16.85 -11.29 12.51
C PRO A 269 -17.74 -10.35 13.35
N VAL A 270 -19.04 -10.26 13.05
CA VAL A 270 -19.96 -9.29 13.65
C VAL A 270 -21.30 -9.94 13.99
N THR A 271 -21.94 -9.48 15.06
CA THR A 271 -23.34 -9.76 15.39
C THR A 271 -24.16 -8.46 15.31
N MET A 272 -25.36 -8.54 14.73
CA MET A 272 -26.33 -7.45 14.66
C MET A 272 -27.73 -8.02 14.89
N ASN A 273 -28.49 -7.43 15.82
CA ASN A 273 -29.84 -7.90 16.19
C ASN A 273 -29.90 -9.41 16.52
N GLY A 274 -28.90 -9.91 17.26
CA GLY A 274 -28.78 -11.33 17.62
C GLY A 274 -28.37 -12.28 16.49
N LYS A 275 -28.12 -11.77 15.26
CA LYS A 275 -27.72 -12.57 14.10
C LYS A 275 -26.29 -12.27 13.69
N GLU A 276 -25.53 -13.34 13.46
CA GLU A 276 -24.18 -13.26 12.88
C GLU A 276 -24.20 -12.76 11.43
N THR A 277 -23.24 -11.88 11.09
CA THR A 277 -23.18 -11.14 9.83
C THR A 277 -21.73 -10.81 9.45
N PRO A 278 -21.38 -10.79 8.15
CA PRO A 278 -20.10 -10.24 7.70
C PRO A 278 -20.00 -8.73 8.00
N LEU A 279 -18.78 -8.21 7.90
CA LEU A 279 -18.53 -6.78 7.78
C LEU A 279 -19.22 -6.23 6.53
N THR A 280 -19.87 -5.07 6.67
CA THR A 280 -20.41 -4.29 5.55
C THR A 280 -19.27 -3.69 4.72
N LEU A 281 -19.55 -3.29 3.48
CA LEU A 281 -18.54 -2.67 2.61
C LEU A 281 -17.85 -1.48 3.28
N ASN A 282 -18.63 -0.59 3.88
CA ASN A 282 -18.14 0.63 4.55
C ASN A 282 -17.23 0.32 5.75
N GLU A 283 -17.57 -0.71 6.54
CA GLU A 283 -16.70 -1.21 7.62
C GLU A 283 -15.38 -1.80 7.08
N VAL A 284 -15.41 -2.41 5.88
CA VAL A 284 -14.20 -2.91 5.20
C VAL A 284 -13.38 -1.78 4.59
N GLU A 285 -13.98 -0.71 4.07
CA GLU A 285 -13.26 0.49 3.60
C GLU A 285 -12.45 1.10 4.75
N LEU A 286 -13.11 1.34 5.89
CA LEU A 286 -12.49 1.82 7.11
C LEU A 286 -11.40 0.85 7.61
N LEU A 287 -11.65 -0.46 7.61
CA LEU A 287 -10.67 -1.48 8.03
C LEU A 287 -9.44 -1.55 7.11
N PHE A 288 -9.56 -1.17 5.85
CA PHE A 288 -8.40 -1.03 4.94
C PHE A 288 -7.69 0.33 5.10
N GLY A 289 -8.24 1.25 5.89
CA GLY A 289 -7.73 2.61 6.13
C GLY A 289 -8.16 3.65 5.07
N PHE A 290 -9.15 3.31 4.25
CA PHE A 290 -9.82 4.26 3.36
C PHE A 290 -10.89 5.05 4.12
N PRO A 291 -11.29 6.24 3.63
CA PRO A 291 -12.49 6.90 4.15
C PRO A 291 -13.72 6.07 3.77
N GLU A 292 -14.81 6.28 4.50
CA GLU A 292 -16.10 5.72 4.09
C GLU A 292 -16.49 6.21 2.70
N HIS A 293 -17.13 5.34 1.91
CA HIS A 293 -17.51 5.58 0.53
C HIS A 293 -16.34 5.71 -0.45
N TYR A 294 -15.10 5.38 -0.10
CA TYR A 294 -13.97 5.49 -1.06
C TYR A 294 -14.20 4.71 -2.38
N THR A 295 -14.81 3.53 -2.31
CA THR A 295 -15.14 2.73 -3.51
C THR A 295 -16.47 3.11 -4.14
N ASP A 296 -17.17 4.11 -3.60
CA ASP A 296 -18.45 4.57 -4.12
C ASP A 296 -18.22 5.25 -5.46
N ALA A 297 -18.68 4.57 -6.50
CA ALA A 297 -18.59 4.97 -7.89
C ALA A 297 -19.82 4.47 -8.66
N SER A 298 -20.27 5.26 -9.62
CA SER A 298 -21.54 5.09 -10.32
C SER A 298 -21.67 3.72 -11.00
N ASN A 299 -22.86 3.13 -10.89
CA ASN A 299 -23.22 1.88 -11.55
C ASN A 299 -22.28 0.68 -11.23
N LEU A 300 -21.66 0.65 -10.03
CA LEU A 300 -20.98 -0.53 -9.49
C LEU A 300 -21.80 -1.13 -8.35
N SER A 301 -22.01 -2.45 -8.37
CA SER A 301 -22.65 -3.16 -7.27
C SER A 301 -21.74 -3.24 -6.04
N VAL A 302 -22.35 -3.40 -4.86
CA VAL A 302 -21.64 -3.61 -3.58
C VAL A 302 -20.64 -4.78 -3.68
N ARG A 303 -20.97 -5.84 -4.43
CA ARG A 303 -20.10 -7.01 -4.63
C ARG A 303 -18.86 -6.67 -5.46
N GLU A 304 -19.00 -5.84 -6.49
CA GLU A 304 -17.88 -5.42 -7.34
C GLU A 304 -16.93 -4.51 -6.57
N ARG A 305 -17.47 -3.51 -5.88
CA ARG A 305 -16.73 -2.61 -4.98
C ARG A 305 -15.95 -3.38 -3.91
N TYR A 306 -16.61 -4.31 -3.22
CA TYR A 306 -15.98 -5.20 -2.25
C TYR A 306 -14.87 -6.06 -2.86
N SER A 307 -15.08 -6.59 -4.07
CA SER A 307 -14.07 -7.40 -4.76
C SER A 307 -12.83 -6.58 -5.14
N LEU A 308 -12.99 -5.32 -5.57
CA LEU A 308 -11.90 -4.41 -5.87
C LEU A 308 -11.12 -4.03 -4.60
N LEU A 309 -11.83 -3.67 -3.53
CA LEU A 309 -11.25 -3.34 -2.23
C LEU A 309 -10.43 -4.49 -1.65
N ALA A 310 -10.94 -5.73 -1.71
CA ALA A 310 -10.24 -6.90 -1.20
C ALA A 310 -8.92 -7.21 -1.95
N LYS A 311 -8.81 -6.80 -3.23
CA LYS A 311 -7.56 -6.88 -4.02
C LYS A 311 -6.57 -5.79 -3.62
N GLY A 312 -7.05 -4.57 -3.33
CA GLY A 312 -6.23 -3.41 -2.98
C GLY A 312 -5.32 -3.57 -1.77
N TRP A 313 -4.42 -2.60 -1.58
CA TRP A 313 -3.51 -2.57 -0.44
C TRP A 313 -4.20 -2.01 0.82
N CYS A 314 -3.61 -2.27 2.00
CA CYS A 314 -4.03 -1.60 3.23
C CYS A 314 -3.28 -0.27 3.35
N VAL A 315 -4.03 0.83 3.44
CA VAL A 315 -3.51 2.20 3.47
C VAL A 315 -2.44 2.39 4.55
N PRO A 316 -2.62 1.97 5.83
CA PRO A 316 -1.62 2.24 6.87
C PRO A 316 -0.32 1.45 6.68
N VAL A 317 -0.38 0.27 6.04
CA VAL A 317 0.81 -0.51 5.68
C VAL A 317 1.62 0.24 4.64
N VAL A 318 0.97 0.68 3.56
CA VAL A 318 1.63 1.37 2.44
C VAL A 318 2.10 2.76 2.84
N ALA A 319 1.33 3.50 3.65
CA ALA A 319 1.76 4.77 4.24
C ALA A 319 3.00 4.60 5.12
N SER A 320 3.07 3.52 5.92
CA SER A 320 4.26 3.24 6.73
C SER A 320 5.47 2.86 5.87
N VAL A 321 5.27 2.09 4.78
CA VAL A 321 6.35 1.70 3.87
C VAL A 321 6.86 2.89 3.05
N LEU A 322 5.98 3.72 2.50
CA LEU A 322 6.33 4.87 1.66
C LEU A 322 6.65 6.15 2.45
N GLY A 323 6.38 6.19 3.75
CA GLY A 323 6.60 7.34 4.63
C GLY A 323 7.97 8.05 4.49
N PRO A 324 9.10 7.33 4.40
CA PRO A 324 10.42 7.94 4.20
C PRO A 324 10.54 8.81 2.94
N LEU A 325 9.65 8.67 1.95
CA LEU A 325 9.66 9.50 0.75
C LEU A 325 9.27 10.96 1.03
N ALA A 326 8.53 11.25 2.10
CA ALA A 326 8.25 12.63 2.56
C ALA A 326 9.53 13.37 3.00
N GLU A 327 10.57 12.64 3.41
CA GLU A 327 11.88 13.23 3.70
C GLU A 327 12.73 13.53 2.46
N ILE A 328 12.36 12.98 1.30
CA ILE A 328 13.15 13.06 0.07
C ILE A 328 12.49 13.98 -0.97
N PHE A 329 11.16 13.95 -1.05
CA PHE A 329 10.38 14.70 -2.04
C PHE A 329 9.62 15.85 -1.38
N LYS A 330 9.16 16.80 -2.21
CA LYS A 330 8.40 17.95 -1.73
C LYS A 330 7.06 17.49 -1.17
N VAL A 331 6.71 17.94 0.03
CA VAL A 331 5.36 17.91 0.58
C VAL A 331 4.64 19.22 0.24
N LYS A 332 3.31 19.21 0.21
CA LYS A 332 2.52 20.44 0.07
C LYS A 332 2.67 21.28 1.34
N GLU A 333 2.62 22.60 1.17
CA GLU A 333 2.53 23.55 2.29
C GLU A 333 1.10 23.47 2.86
N GLU A 334 0.97 23.56 4.20
CA GLU A 334 -0.31 23.50 4.95
C GLU A 334 -1.10 24.82 4.86
#